data_AF-A0A5N7ZAX2-F1
#
_entry.id   AF-A0A5N7ZAX2-F1
#
_cell.length_a   1.000
_cell.length_b   1.000
_cell.length_c   1.000
_cell.angle_alpha   90.00
_cell.angle_beta   90.00
_cell.angle_gamma   90.00
#
_symmetry.space_group_name_H-M   'P 1'
#
loop_
_entity.id
_entity.type
_entity.pdbx_description
1 polymer ?
#
loop_
_entity_poly.entity_id
_entity_poly.type
_entity_poly.pdbx_seq_one_letter_code
_entity_poly.pdbx_strand_id
1 'polypeptide(L)'
;YYSYGNNDPDFQALDRNNPTPKFASQQKIYTDLLKELKEAVESIDLNDVIFYENQDPYFGNAEKLKRFGNSLQLRIANRVKNVIPIANTHIQEAIASGVMQSNDDSVGVTFENNAINPAPTYYSFFVNNRTDYTASKTFIDLLKGEIGPFSPDPRLQKIIAPIGTTKTNSLNKNYNETDDLIRYQGMPYGIPSQLTTSQASDASLFSHSIFKPDYTEYLIEYAEVAFLLSEVNNWSQDYYEKGVRASMEKWEIAPEKITAYINQLPVANQKNVLTQKYIALFMQPYEAWAEWRRTGYPDILIKPGGTGTLINPVQNTLTYTFAPLVNLTEIPARLIYPADSQELNRKQYLQASQNIGGDKLTTKLIWDTN
;
A
#
# COMPACT_ATOMS: atom_id res chain seq x y z
N TYR A 1 -16.70 -6.87 -14.50
CA TYR A 1 -15.63 -7.88 -14.29
C TYR A 1 -15.70 -8.87 -15.44
N TYR A 2 -14.56 -9.43 -15.82
CA TYR A 2 -14.41 -10.48 -16.82
C TYR A 2 -13.67 -11.61 -16.12
N SER A 3 -14.09 -12.85 -16.34
CA SER A 3 -13.40 -14.05 -15.86
C SER A 3 -12.91 -14.85 -17.05
N TYR A 4 -11.77 -15.52 -16.92
CA TYR A 4 -11.22 -16.37 -17.97
C TYR A 4 -11.91 -17.75 -17.96
N GLY A 5 -12.06 -18.37 -16.79
CA GLY A 5 -12.63 -19.70 -16.62
C GLY A 5 -14.10 -19.76 -16.19
N ASN A 6 -14.78 -18.63 -16.00
CA ASN A 6 -16.17 -18.59 -15.50
C ASN A 6 -17.11 -17.77 -16.41
N ASN A 7 -18.27 -18.36 -16.72
CA ASN A 7 -19.31 -17.76 -17.56
C ASN A 7 -20.49 -17.19 -16.74
N ASP A 8 -20.24 -16.66 -15.53
CA ASP A 8 -21.30 -16.03 -14.72
C ASP A 8 -21.99 -14.91 -15.53
N PRO A 9 -23.33 -14.89 -15.61
CA PRO A 9 -24.07 -13.94 -16.45
C PRO A 9 -23.92 -12.46 -16.05
N ASP A 10 -23.37 -12.16 -14.87
CA ASP A 10 -23.04 -10.80 -14.44
C ASP A 10 -21.61 -10.39 -14.81
N PHE A 11 -20.77 -11.30 -15.29
CA PHE A 11 -19.39 -11.03 -15.73
C PHE A 11 -19.35 -10.57 -17.19
N GLN A 12 -19.81 -9.35 -17.42
CA GLN A 12 -20.08 -8.83 -18.77
C GLN A 12 -19.01 -7.86 -19.29
N ALA A 13 -17.88 -7.67 -18.60
CA ALA A 13 -16.84 -6.77 -19.08
C ALA A 13 -16.09 -7.35 -20.28
N LEU A 14 -15.42 -6.48 -21.05
CA LEU A 14 -14.63 -6.81 -22.24
C LEU A 14 -15.45 -7.41 -23.42
N ASP A 15 -16.78 -7.37 -23.37
CA ASP A 15 -17.65 -7.65 -24.52
C ASP A 15 -17.89 -6.36 -25.33
N ARG A 16 -17.31 -6.29 -26.53
CA ARG A 16 -17.46 -5.14 -27.44
C ARG A 16 -18.90 -4.93 -27.93
N ASN A 17 -19.75 -5.95 -27.85
CA ASN A 17 -21.16 -5.86 -28.25
C ASN A 17 -22.07 -5.43 -27.08
N ASN A 18 -21.53 -5.30 -25.87
CA ASN A 18 -22.25 -4.86 -24.68
C ASN A 18 -21.68 -3.54 -24.15
N PRO A 19 -22.16 -2.38 -24.64
CA PRO A 19 -21.66 -1.08 -24.21
C PRO A 19 -22.09 -0.71 -22.77
N THR A 20 -23.00 -1.47 -22.17
CA THR A 20 -23.56 -1.20 -20.83
C THR A 20 -23.48 -2.44 -19.93
N PRO A 21 -22.27 -2.93 -19.62
CA PRO A 21 -22.10 -4.16 -18.85
C PRO A 21 -22.59 -3.97 -17.42
N LYS A 22 -23.14 -5.06 -16.84
CA LYS A 22 -23.49 -5.09 -15.43
C LYS A 22 -22.28 -4.91 -14.51
N PHE A 23 -22.54 -4.38 -13.32
CA PHE A 23 -21.60 -4.37 -12.21
C PHE A 23 -21.78 -5.66 -11.40
N ALA A 24 -20.86 -6.60 -11.56
CA ALA A 24 -20.83 -7.81 -10.76
C ALA A 24 -20.60 -7.48 -9.28
N SER A 25 -21.22 -8.24 -8.38
CA SER A 25 -21.01 -8.07 -6.94
C SER A 25 -19.56 -8.40 -6.56
N GLN A 26 -19.03 -7.73 -5.52
CA GLN A 26 -17.71 -8.07 -5.00
C GLN A 26 -17.65 -9.52 -4.50
N GLN A 27 -18.76 -10.06 -3.99
CA GLN A 27 -18.81 -11.45 -3.54
C GLN A 27 -18.53 -12.42 -4.69
N LYS A 28 -19.15 -12.20 -5.86
CA LYS A 28 -18.87 -13.00 -7.05
C LYS A 28 -17.43 -12.80 -7.54
N ILE A 29 -16.97 -11.55 -7.62
CA ILE A 29 -15.62 -11.22 -8.10
C ILE A 29 -14.54 -11.89 -7.22
N TYR A 30 -14.61 -11.75 -5.90
CA TYR A 30 -13.60 -12.33 -5.01
C TYR A 30 -13.63 -13.86 -4.97
N THR A 31 -14.83 -14.46 -5.01
CA THR A 31 -14.97 -15.92 -5.14
C THR A 31 -14.29 -16.42 -6.41
N ASP A 32 -14.53 -15.71 -7.52
CA ASP A 32 -13.96 -16.06 -8.81
C ASP A 32 -12.44 -15.85 -8.87
N LEU A 33 -11.94 -14.72 -8.39
CA LEU A 33 -10.49 -14.44 -8.33
C LEU A 33 -9.72 -15.53 -7.56
N LEU A 34 -10.27 -16.02 -6.45
CA LEU A 34 -9.64 -17.08 -5.66
C LEU A 34 -9.58 -18.41 -6.43
N LYS A 35 -10.65 -18.75 -7.16
CA LYS A 35 -10.71 -19.92 -8.04
C LYS A 35 -9.71 -19.79 -9.19
N GLU A 36 -9.79 -18.71 -9.96
CA GLU A 36 -8.94 -18.50 -11.15
C GLU A 36 -7.46 -18.48 -10.79
N LEU A 37 -7.08 -17.83 -9.67
CA LEU A 37 -5.69 -17.83 -9.21
C LEU A 37 -5.22 -19.22 -8.78
N LYS A 38 -6.08 -20.02 -8.14
CA LYS A 38 -5.76 -21.41 -7.79
C LYS A 38 -5.48 -22.22 -9.05
N GLU A 39 -6.42 -22.22 -9.99
CA GLU A 39 -6.34 -22.99 -11.23
C GLU A 39 -5.14 -22.54 -12.08
N ALA A 40 -4.86 -21.24 -12.14
CA ALA A 40 -3.68 -20.71 -12.81
C ALA A 40 -2.38 -21.22 -12.16
N VAL A 41 -2.27 -21.19 -10.84
CA VAL A 41 -1.09 -21.70 -10.13
C VAL A 41 -0.93 -23.22 -10.32
N GLU A 42 -2.01 -23.98 -10.26
CA GLU A 42 -2.01 -25.44 -10.46
C GLU A 42 -1.62 -25.83 -11.89
N SER A 43 -1.86 -24.96 -12.87
CA SER A 43 -1.48 -25.17 -14.28
C SER A 43 0.00 -24.95 -14.58
N ILE A 44 0.78 -24.39 -13.64
CA ILE A 44 2.21 -24.15 -13.81
C ILE A 44 2.97 -25.48 -13.68
N ASP A 45 3.45 -26.01 -14.79
CA ASP A 45 4.40 -27.12 -14.80
C ASP A 45 5.83 -26.61 -14.62
N LEU A 46 6.49 -27.04 -13.55
CA LEU A 46 7.87 -26.64 -13.24
C LEU A 46 8.91 -27.34 -14.13
N ASN A 47 8.51 -28.37 -14.87
CA ASN A 47 9.39 -29.07 -15.82
C ASN A 47 9.39 -28.44 -17.21
N ASP A 48 8.41 -27.58 -17.50
CA ASP A 48 8.31 -26.87 -18.77
C ASP A 48 9.10 -25.56 -18.76
N VAL A 49 9.59 -25.17 -19.93
CA VAL A 49 10.21 -23.86 -20.14
C VAL A 49 9.10 -22.83 -20.33
N ILE A 50 8.73 -22.14 -19.24
CA ILE A 50 7.70 -21.08 -19.26
C ILE A 50 8.29 -19.75 -19.75
N PHE A 51 9.53 -19.46 -19.34
CA PHE A 51 10.23 -18.23 -19.71
C PHE A 51 11.57 -18.59 -20.34
N TYR A 52 11.89 -17.93 -21.46
CA TYR A 52 13.21 -18.00 -22.05
C TYR A 52 14.14 -16.99 -21.35
N GLU A 53 15.44 -17.29 -21.27
CA GLU A 53 16.44 -16.43 -20.64
C GLU A 53 16.32 -14.98 -21.15
N ASN A 54 16.29 -14.03 -20.22
CA ASN A 54 16.19 -12.58 -20.48
C ASN A 54 14.90 -12.11 -21.18
N GLN A 55 13.86 -12.95 -21.32
CA GLN A 55 12.59 -12.55 -21.95
C GLN A 55 11.49 -12.18 -20.96
N ASP A 56 11.61 -12.58 -19.69
CA ASP A 56 10.69 -12.17 -18.62
C ASP A 56 11.45 -11.43 -17.50
N PRO A 57 11.38 -10.10 -17.45
CA PRO A 57 12.05 -9.30 -16.43
C PRO A 57 11.37 -9.33 -15.05
N TYR A 58 10.21 -9.99 -14.92
CA TYR A 58 9.37 -9.98 -13.72
C TYR A 58 9.54 -11.25 -12.89
N PHE A 59 9.37 -12.41 -13.52
CA PHE A 59 9.36 -13.70 -12.86
C PHE A 59 10.66 -14.46 -13.10
N GLY A 60 11.22 -14.40 -14.32
CA GLY A 60 12.46 -15.07 -14.71
C GLY A 60 12.42 -16.61 -14.71
N ASN A 61 11.57 -17.25 -13.89
CA ASN A 61 11.37 -18.70 -13.87
C ASN A 61 9.96 -19.09 -13.36
N ALA A 62 9.56 -20.33 -13.64
CA ALA A 62 8.26 -20.90 -13.27
C ALA A 62 8.01 -20.94 -11.76
N GLU A 63 9.06 -21.18 -10.96
CA GLU A 63 8.96 -21.26 -9.50
C GLU A 63 8.61 -19.89 -8.88
N LYS A 64 9.25 -18.81 -9.33
CA LYS A 64 8.94 -17.45 -8.89
C LYS A 64 7.54 -17.02 -9.33
N LEU A 65 7.09 -17.39 -10.54
CA LEU A 65 5.70 -17.19 -10.97
C LEU A 65 4.71 -17.91 -10.04
N LYS A 66 4.99 -19.18 -9.70
CA LYS A 66 4.17 -19.97 -8.79
C LYS A 66 4.10 -19.34 -7.39
N ARG A 67 5.24 -18.95 -6.82
CA ARG A 67 5.31 -18.26 -5.51
C ARG A 67 4.56 -16.94 -5.52
N PHE A 68 4.64 -16.17 -6.61
CA PHE A 68 3.86 -14.95 -6.78
C PHE A 68 2.35 -15.22 -6.80
N GLY A 69 1.90 -16.19 -7.60
CA GLY A 69 0.49 -16.56 -7.69
C GLY A 69 -0.09 -17.02 -6.35
N ASN A 70 0.62 -17.89 -5.62
CA ASN A 70 0.25 -18.32 -4.27
C ASN A 70 0.21 -17.13 -3.29
N SER A 71 1.16 -16.20 -3.38
CA SER A 71 1.22 -15.04 -2.47
C SER A 71 0.10 -14.04 -2.74
N LEU A 72 -0.27 -13.83 -4.01
CA LEU A 72 -1.42 -13.03 -4.39
C LEU A 72 -2.73 -13.69 -3.93
N GLN A 73 -2.85 -15.02 -4.06
CA GLN A 73 -3.96 -15.78 -3.52
C GLN A 73 -4.05 -15.61 -1.99
N LEU A 74 -2.93 -15.69 -1.26
CA LEU A 74 -2.88 -15.45 0.18
C LEU A 74 -3.35 -14.02 0.54
N ARG A 75 -2.87 -12.98 -0.17
CA ARG A 75 -3.31 -11.58 0.04
C ARG A 75 -4.81 -11.43 -0.13
N ILE A 76 -5.34 -11.92 -1.25
CA ILE A 76 -6.78 -11.81 -1.57
C ILE A 76 -7.62 -12.60 -0.57
N ALA A 77 -7.24 -13.84 -0.28
CA ALA A 77 -7.96 -14.71 0.64
C ALA A 77 -7.97 -14.12 2.06
N ASN A 78 -6.83 -13.63 2.55
CA ASN A 78 -6.77 -12.97 3.86
C ASN A 78 -7.63 -11.70 3.92
N ARG A 79 -7.73 -10.95 2.82
CA ARG A 79 -8.61 -9.77 2.76
C ARG A 79 -10.07 -10.12 2.99
N VAL A 80 -10.53 -11.22 2.39
CA VAL A 80 -11.96 -11.57 2.36
C VAL A 80 -12.34 -12.73 3.30
N LYS A 81 -11.42 -13.22 4.14
CA LYS A 81 -11.63 -14.41 4.99
C LYS A 81 -12.86 -14.38 5.91
N ASN A 82 -13.31 -13.19 6.28
CA ASN A 82 -14.47 -13.00 7.15
C ASN A 82 -15.81 -12.94 6.39
N VAL A 83 -15.78 -12.81 5.06
CA VAL A 83 -16.96 -12.49 4.23
C VAL A 83 -17.14 -13.45 3.05
N ILE A 84 -16.09 -14.18 2.66
CA ILE A 84 -16.11 -15.22 1.63
C ILE A 84 -15.75 -16.57 2.27
N PRO A 85 -16.69 -17.53 2.40
CA PRO A 85 -16.48 -18.76 3.16
C PRO A 85 -15.27 -19.61 2.73
N ILE A 86 -14.99 -19.70 1.42
CA ILE A 86 -13.90 -20.52 0.88
C ILE A 86 -12.50 -19.93 1.12
N ALA A 87 -12.42 -18.66 1.54
CA ALA A 87 -11.15 -17.95 1.63
C ALA A 87 -10.18 -18.58 2.64
N ASN A 88 -10.66 -19.12 3.76
CA ASN A 88 -9.78 -19.82 4.71
C ASN A 88 -9.14 -21.08 4.10
N THR A 89 -9.86 -21.81 3.25
CA THR A 89 -9.30 -22.94 2.49
C THR A 89 -8.19 -22.47 1.56
N HIS A 90 -8.43 -21.39 0.79
CA HIS A 90 -7.41 -20.81 -0.08
C HIS A 90 -6.17 -20.30 0.65
N ILE A 91 -6.31 -19.78 1.88
CA ILE A 91 -5.15 -19.42 2.72
C ILE A 91 -4.28 -20.66 2.98
N GLN A 92 -4.88 -21.76 3.43
CA GLN A 92 -4.14 -22.98 3.75
C GLN A 92 -3.49 -23.59 2.51
N GLU A 93 -4.22 -23.65 1.40
CA GLU A 93 -3.74 -24.19 0.12
C GLU A 93 -2.60 -23.36 -0.46
N ALA A 94 -2.71 -22.02 -0.47
CA ALA A 94 -1.66 -21.13 -0.94
C ALA A 94 -0.35 -21.32 -0.16
N ILE A 95 -0.45 -21.42 1.17
CA ILE A 95 0.72 -21.64 2.04
C ILE A 95 1.34 -23.01 1.77
N ALA A 96 0.53 -24.05 1.67
CA ALA A 96 1.01 -25.41 1.40
C ALA A 96 1.64 -25.55 0.00
N SER A 97 1.14 -24.81 -0.99
CA SER A 97 1.66 -24.77 -2.37
C SER A 97 2.96 -23.97 -2.49
N GLY A 98 3.29 -23.13 -1.49
CA GLY A 98 4.52 -22.36 -1.40
C GLY A 98 4.36 -20.89 -1.83
N VAL A 99 4.43 -19.99 -0.86
CA VAL A 99 4.45 -18.52 -1.05
C VAL A 99 5.88 -17.98 -1.13
N MET A 100 6.06 -16.67 -1.32
CA MET A 100 7.37 -15.99 -1.30
C MET A 100 8.15 -16.31 -0.02
N GLN A 101 9.47 -16.51 -0.16
CA GLN A 101 10.37 -16.94 0.91
C GLN A 101 11.44 -15.89 1.27
N SER A 102 11.76 -14.98 0.35
CA SER A 102 12.73 -13.89 0.55
C SER A 102 12.41 -12.70 -0.34
N ASN A 103 13.16 -11.60 -0.16
CA ASN A 103 13.05 -10.43 -1.04
C ASN A 103 13.33 -10.75 -2.52
N ASP A 104 14.08 -11.81 -2.84
CA ASP A 104 14.36 -12.25 -4.22
C ASP A 104 13.10 -12.73 -4.96
N ASP A 105 12.09 -13.18 -4.22
CA ASP A 105 10.80 -13.57 -4.81
C ASP A 105 9.88 -12.37 -5.09
N SER A 106 10.20 -11.17 -4.58
CA SER A 106 9.37 -9.98 -4.82
C SER A 106 9.30 -9.67 -6.31
N VAL A 107 8.11 -9.26 -6.77
CA VAL A 107 7.83 -8.99 -8.19
C VAL A 107 7.44 -7.54 -8.36
N GLY A 108 8.09 -6.84 -9.28
CA GLY A 108 7.83 -5.44 -9.58
C GLY A 108 8.29 -5.03 -10.97
N VAL A 109 7.89 -3.84 -11.38
CA VAL A 109 8.24 -3.23 -12.66
C VAL A 109 9.32 -2.18 -12.41
N THR A 110 10.51 -2.38 -12.98
CA THR A 110 11.59 -1.40 -12.94
C THR A 110 11.45 -0.43 -14.10
N PHE A 111 11.40 0.86 -13.80
CA PHE A 111 11.32 1.92 -14.80
C PHE A 111 12.67 2.25 -15.40
N GLU A 112 12.69 3.03 -16.48
CA GLU A 112 13.92 3.42 -17.13
C GLU A 112 14.64 4.54 -16.36
N ASN A 113 15.98 4.50 -16.36
CA ASN A 113 16.80 5.55 -15.76
C ASN A 113 16.91 6.78 -16.69
N ASN A 114 15.78 7.41 -17.02
CA ASN A 114 15.73 8.62 -17.85
C ASN A 114 14.46 9.45 -17.57
N ALA A 115 14.33 10.61 -18.20
CA ALA A 115 13.16 11.50 -18.01
C ALA A 115 11.99 11.23 -18.98
N ILE A 116 12.11 10.25 -19.88
CA ILE A 116 11.09 9.89 -20.88
C ILE A 116 10.13 8.85 -20.31
N ASN A 117 10.66 7.75 -19.79
CA ASN A 117 9.91 6.65 -19.16
C ASN A 117 10.34 6.39 -17.68
N PRO A 118 10.45 7.41 -16.81
CA PRO A 118 10.81 7.23 -15.41
C PRO A 118 9.67 6.68 -14.57
N ALA A 119 10.01 6.28 -13.34
CA ALA A 119 9.08 6.01 -12.28
C ALA A 119 8.13 7.21 -12.03
N PRO A 120 6.85 6.96 -11.71
CA PRO A 120 5.83 8.01 -11.55
C PRO A 120 6.18 9.10 -10.53
N THR A 121 6.85 8.76 -9.42
CA THR A 121 7.26 9.72 -8.39
C THR A 121 8.31 10.70 -8.92
N TYR A 122 9.31 10.20 -9.67
CA TYR A 122 10.28 11.03 -10.38
C TYR A 122 9.59 11.90 -11.43
N TYR A 123 8.74 11.29 -12.27
CA TYR A 123 8.04 12.01 -13.33
C TYR A 123 7.24 13.19 -12.78
N SER A 124 6.39 12.92 -11.78
CA SER A 124 5.56 13.94 -11.14
C SER A 124 6.42 15.07 -10.55
N PHE A 125 7.45 14.73 -9.77
CA PHE A 125 8.22 15.74 -9.04
C PHE A 125 9.21 16.52 -9.91
N PHE A 126 9.98 15.85 -10.78
CA PHE A 126 11.05 16.47 -11.57
C PHE A 126 10.64 16.88 -12.97
N VAL A 127 9.79 16.10 -13.65
CA VAL A 127 9.36 16.39 -15.03
C VAL A 127 8.14 17.31 -15.04
N ASN A 128 7.09 16.96 -14.30
CA ASN A 128 5.86 17.77 -14.19
C ASN A 128 5.95 18.89 -13.15
N ASN A 129 7.07 18.98 -12.42
CA ASN A 129 7.33 20.00 -11.40
C ASN A 129 6.23 20.09 -10.32
N ARG A 130 5.61 18.96 -9.98
CA ARG A 130 4.64 18.86 -8.88
C ARG A 130 5.38 18.77 -7.55
N THR A 131 5.51 19.90 -6.88
CA THR A 131 6.17 20.02 -5.56
C THR A 131 5.19 20.16 -4.41
N ASP A 132 3.92 19.84 -4.64
CA ASP A 132 2.78 20.03 -3.75
C ASP A 132 2.44 18.80 -2.89
N TYR A 133 3.37 17.85 -2.76
CA TYR A 133 3.20 16.64 -1.94
C TYR A 133 4.50 16.17 -1.27
N THR A 134 4.36 15.59 -0.08
CA THR A 134 5.42 14.93 0.69
C THR A 134 4.79 13.99 1.74
N ALA A 135 5.59 13.30 2.56
CA ALA A 135 5.10 12.44 3.63
C ALA A 135 4.29 13.22 4.67
N SER A 136 3.25 12.56 5.19
CA SER A 136 2.45 13.11 6.27
C SER A 136 3.25 13.21 7.57
N LYS A 137 2.90 14.21 8.39
CA LYS A 137 3.42 14.33 9.76
C LYS A 137 3.17 13.07 10.58
N THR A 138 1.95 12.51 10.54
CA THR A 138 1.61 11.28 11.25
C THR A 138 2.52 10.11 10.86
N PHE A 139 2.87 9.94 9.58
CA PHE A 139 3.78 8.88 9.17
C PHE A 139 5.20 9.12 9.67
N ILE A 140 5.70 10.35 9.57
CA ILE A 140 7.05 10.68 10.06
C ILE A 140 7.14 10.54 11.58
N ASP A 141 6.15 11.03 12.33
CA ASP A 141 6.12 10.92 13.79
C ASP A 141 6.03 9.44 14.24
N LEU A 142 5.34 8.58 13.47
CA LEU A 142 5.37 7.12 13.68
C LEU A 142 6.80 6.56 13.53
N LEU A 143 7.49 6.93 12.45
CA LEU A 143 8.88 6.47 12.23
C LEU A 143 9.88 7.08 13.21
N LYS A 144 9.58 8.23 13.82
CA LYS A 144 10.39 8.78 14.90
C LYS A 144 10.18 8.07 16.24
N GLY A 145 9.15 7.22 16.35
CA GLY A 145 8.71 6.67 17.63
C GLY A 145 8.06 7.71 18.55
N GLU A 146 7.61 8.85 18.00
CA GLU A 146 6.88 9.88 18.74
C GLU A 146 5.41 9.48 18.94
N ILE A 147 4.87 8.69 18.02
CA ILE A 147 3.53 8.07 18.12
C ILE A 147 3.59 6.60 17.71
N GLY A 148 2.62 5.81 18.18
CA GLY A 148 2.62 4.38 17.96
C GLY A 148 3.58 3.63 18.90
N PRO A 149 3.76 2.32 18.71
CA PRO A 149 4.40 1.44 19.70
C PRO A 149 5.90 1.18 19.45
N PHE A 150 6.54 1.88 18.52
CA PHE A 150 7.89 1.55 18.06
C PHE A 150 8.94 2.58 18.50
N SER A 151 10.19 2.11 18.62
CA SER A 151 11.35 2.99 18.72
C SER A 151 11.64 3.69 17.37
N PRO A 152 12.54 4.69 17.34
CA PRO A 152 12.93 5.33 16.09
C PRO A 152 13.33 4.34 14.99
N ASP A 153 12.67 4.45 13.85
CA ASP A 153 12.74 3.54 12.73
C ASP A 153 13.80 4.02 11.71
N PRO A 154 14.84 3.22 11.43
CA PRO A 154 15.91 3.61 10.51
C PRO A 154 15.45 3.78 9.05
N ARG A 155 14.24 3.34 8.68
CA ARG A 155 13.67 3.60 7.35
C ARG A 155 13.34 5.08 7.15
N LEU A 156 13.18 5.88 8.22
CA LEU A 156 12.93 7.32 8.12
C LEU A 156 13.98 8.03 7.25
N GLN A 157 15.26 7.78 7.52
CA GLN A 157 16.39 8.39 6.82
C GLN A 157 16.47 7.97 5.34
N LYS A 158 15.91 6.80 5.01
CA LYS A 158 15.86 6.28 3.63
C LYS A 158 14.68 6.80 2.84
N ILE A 159 13.56 7.09 3.50
CA ILE A 159 12.33 7.57 2.85
C ILE A 159 12.34 9.09 2.70
N ILE A 160 12.89 9.80 3.69
CA ILE A 160 12.75 11.25 3.84
C ILE A 160 14.13 11.92 3.78
N ALA A 161 14.25 13.00 3.00
CA ALA A 161 15.42 13.86 3.04
C ALA A 161 15.35 14.82 4.24
N PRO A 162 16.47 15.12 4.90
CA PRO A 162 16.48 16.10 5.99
C PRO A 162 16.00 17.47 5.49
N ILE A 163 15.31 18.23 6.34
CA ILE A 163 14.85 19.59 6.05
C ILE A 163 16.02 20.46 5.54
N GLY A 164 15.72 21.43 4.67
CA GLY A 164 16.73 22.22 3.96
C GLY A 164 17.34 21.52 2.74
N THR A 165 17.06 20.23 2.49
CA THR A 165 17.41 19.58 1.23
C THR A 165 16.61 20.19 0.08
N THR A 166 17.31 20.75 -0.91
CA THR A 166 16.67 21.30 -2.11
C THR A 166 16.23 20.18 -3.06
N LYS A 167 15.31 20.49 -3.99
CA LYS A 167 14.91 19.58 -5.07
C LYS A 167 16.11 18.99 -5.82
N THR A 168 17.08 19.85 -6.19
CA THR A 168 18.31 19.42 -6.88
C THR A 168 19.18 18.51 -6.02
N ASN A 169 19.30 18.79 -4.72
CA ASN A 169 20.09 17.96 -3.82
C ASN A 169 19.42 16.62 -3.54
N SER A 170 18.08 16.58 -3.43
CA SER A 170 17.33 15.34 -3.30
C SER A 170 17.52 14.46 -4.53
N LEU A 171 17.40 15.03 -5.75
CA LEU A 171 17.67 14.32 -7.00
C LEU A 171 19.07 13.69 -7.05
N ASN A 172 20.09 14.48 -6.72
CA ASN A 172 21.49 14.06 -6.89
C ASN A 172 22.05 13.30 -5.68
N LYS A 173 21.23 13.01 -4.66
CA LYS A 173 21.69 12.47 -3.36
C LYS A 173 22.79 13.34 -2.71
N ASN A 174 22.75 14.65 -2.93
CA ASN A 174 23.73 15.62 -2.41
C ASN A 174 23.29 16.14 -1.03
N TYR A 175 23.10 15.23 -0.08
CA TYR A 175 22.79 15.50 1.32
C TYR A 175 23.21 14.29 2.16
N ASN A 176 23.38 14.48 3.47
CA ASN A 176 23.72 13.38 4.38
C ASN A 176 22.47 12.91 5.13
N GLU A 177 22.26 11.60 5.16
CA GLU A 177 21.38 10.96 6.15
C GLU A 177 21.92 11.26 7.56
N THR A 178 21.01 11.47 8.52
CA THR A 178 21.38 11.79 9.91
C THR A 178 20.42 11.16 10.90
N ASP A 179 20.94 10.77 12.07
CA ASP A 179 20.16 10.23 13.18
C ASP A 179 19.53 11.35 14.05
N ASP A 180 19.80 12.63 13.76
CA ASP A 180 19.09 13.76 14.37
C ASP A 180 17.65 13.85 13.82
N LEU A 181 16.70 13.32 14.60
CA LEU A 181 15.28 13.24 14.22
C LEU A 181 14.62 14.62 14.04
N ILE A 182 15.17 15.70 14.60
CA ILE A 182 14.63 17.06 14.43
C ILE A 182 14.74 17.49 12.96
N ARG A 183 15.67 16.90 12.20
CA ARG A 183 15.87 17.16 10.77
C ARG A 183 14.79 16.58 9.88
N TYR A 184 13.81 15.85 10.39
CA TYR A 184 12.76 15.25 9.57
C TYR A 184 11.41 15.80 10.00
N GLN A 185 10.69 16.46 9.10
CA GLN A 185 9.40 17.08 9.42
C GLN A 185 8.38 16.66 8.37
N GLY A 186 7.27 16.07 8.80
CA GLY A 186 6.22 15.65 7.87
C GLY A 186 5.17 16.74 7.73
N MET A 187 4.50 16.77 6.58
CA MET A 187 3.46 17.75 6.31
C MET A 187 2.17 17.38 7.08
N PRO A 188 1.62 18.27 7.92
CA PRO A 188 0.31 18.05 8.52
C PRO A 188 -0.77 17.98 7.42
N TYR A 189 -1.68 16.99 7.50
CA TYR A 189 -2.81 16.86 6.56
C TYR A 189 -4.12 17.26 7.21
N GLY A 190 -5.12 17.65 6.41
CA GLY A 190 -6.40 18.10 6.95
C GLY A 190 -6.33 19.48 7.64
N ILE A 191 -5.22 20.21 7.46
CA ILE A 191 -5.10 21.60 7.88
C ILE A 191 -5.92 22.53 6.98
N PRO A 192 -6.41 23.67 7.50
CA PRO A 192 -6.99 24.72 6.67
C PRO A 192 -6.00 25.25 5.63
N SER A 193 -6.47 25.52 4.41
CA SER A 193 -5.63 25.92 3.26
C SER A 193 -4.76 27.16 3.53
N GLN A 194 -5.25 28.09 4.35
CA GLN A 194 -4.50 29.29 4.73
C GLN A 194 -3.26 29.00 5.59
N LEU A 195 -3.17 27.82 6.21
CA LEU A 195 -2.01 27.41 7.00
C LEU A 195 -0.93 26.74 6.14
N THR A 196 -1.30 26.15 5.01
CA THR A 196 -0.44 25.29 4.19
C THR A 196 0.93 25.89 3.89
N THR A 197 0.98 27.14 3.42
CA THR A 197 2.25 27.78 3.03
C THR A 197 3.25 27.86 4.18
N SER A 198 2.78 28.18 5.40
CA SER A 198 3.63 28.29 6.58
C SER A 198 4.17 26.96 7.09
N GLN A 199 3.56 25.83 6.69
CA GLN A 199 3.97 24.50 7.10
C GLN A 199 4.85 23.84 6.03
N ALA A 200 4.52 24.05 4.75
CA ALA A 200 5.23 23.44 3.64
C ALA A 200 6.70 23.89 3.53
N SER A 201 7.05 25.10 3.96
CA SER A 201 8.43 25.62 3.94
C SER A 201 9.38 24.80 4.82
N ASP A 202 8.86 24.20 5.89
CA ASP A 202 9.63 23.48 6.89
C ASP A 202 9.35 21.98 6.89
N ALA A 203 8.54 21.50 5.93
CA ALA A 203 8.35 20.08 5.69
C ALA A 203 9.53 19.51 4.89
N SER A 204 9.95 18.30 5.25
CA SER A 204 10.94 17.53 4.50
C SER A 204 10.42 17.15 3.11
N LEU A 205 11.33 17.02 2.15
CA LEU A 205 11.06 16.35 0.88
C LEU A 205 11.24 14.83 1.03
N PHE A 206 10.74 14.06 0.06
CA PHE A 206 11.20 12.68 -0.09
C PHE A 206 12.70 12.63 -0.44
N SER A 207 13.31 11.51 -0.07
CA SER A 207 14.71 11.21 -0.34
C SER A 207 14.96 10.89 -1.82
N HIS A 208 16.24 10.84 -2.19
CA HIS A 208 16.69 10.29 -3.46
C HIS A 208 16.11 8.88 -3.73
N SER A 209 15.98 8.02 -2.71
CA SER A 209 15.53 6.64 -2.89
C SER A 209 14.09 6.52 -3.41
N ILE A 210 13.21 7.46 -3.03
CA ILE A 210 11.83 7.55 -3.55
C ILE A 210 11.80 8.15 -4.95
N PHE A 211 12.75 9.04 -5.20
CA PHE A 211 12.88 9.86 -6.39
C PHE A 211 13.86 9.29 -7.41
N LYS A 212 14.19 8.00 -7.33
CA LYS A 212 14.97 7.34 -8.38
C LYS A 212 14.13 7.29 -9.67
N PRO A 213 14.65 7.71 -10.84
CA PRO A 213 13.95 7.54 -12.11
C PRO A 213 13.73 6.06 -12.46
N ASP A 214 14.64 5.19 -12.05
CA ASP A 214 14.58 3.73 -12.25
C ASP A 214 14.04 2.99 -11.02
N TYR A 215 13.17 3.63 -10.22
CA TYR A 215 12.54 2.96 -9.09
C TYR A 215 11.76 1.71 -9.54
N THR A 216 11.83 0.63 -8.76
CA THR A 216 11.01 -0.57 -9.00
C THR A 216 9.69 -0.47 -8.25
N GLU A 217 8.56 -0.40 -8.98
CA GLU A 217 7.23 -0.50 -8.38
C GLU A 217 6.82 -1.95 -8.20
N TYR A 218 6.75 -2.40 -6.95
CA TYR A 218 6.39 -3.77 -6.62
C TYR A 218 4.88 -4.01 -6.69
N LEU A 219 4.48 -5.18 -7.21
CA LEU A 219 3.11 -5.67 -7.18
C LEU A 219 2.79 -6.34 -5.83
N ILE A 220 3.72 -7.14 -5.33
CA ILE A 220 3.73 -7.75 -3.99
C ILE A 220 5.17 -7.97 -3.54
N GLU A 221 5.43 -7.62 -2.28
CA GLU A 221 6.74 -7.74 -1.63
C GLU A 221 6.72 -8.88 -0.62
N TYR A 222 7.85 -9.56 -0.43
CA TYR A 222 7.96 -10.60 0.59
C TYR A 222 7.67 -10.09 2.00
N ALA A 223 8.03 -8.85 2.32
CA ALA A 223 7.71 -8.24 3.61
C ALA A 223 6.20 -8.32 3.92
N GLU A 224 5.35 -8.05 2.92
CA GLU A 224 3.91 -8.17 3.07
C GLU A 224 3.47 -9.61 3.29
N VAL A 225 4.02 -10.56 2.52
CA VAL A 225 3.73 -11.99 2.65
C VAL A 225 4.09 -12.48 4.05
N ALA A 226 5.23 -12.06 4.59
CA ALA A 226 5.63 -12.37 5.95
C ALA A 226 4.63 -11.81 6.98
N PHE A 227 4.13 -10.57 6.82
CA PHE A 227 3.09 -10.06 7.72
C PHE A 227 1.74 -10.79 7.57
N LEU A 228 1.36 -11.21 6.36
CA LEU A 228 0.19 -12.07 6.14
C LEU A 228 0.37 -13.42 6.84
N LEU A 229 1.55 -14.04 6.74
CA LEU A 229 1.88 -15.27 7.44
C LEU A 229 1.87 -15.09 8.95
N SER A 230 2.33 -13.95 9.47
CA SER A 230 2.20 -13.63 10.90
C SER A 230 0.74 -13.61 11.32
N GLU A 231 -0.12 -12.86 10.61
CA GLU A 231 -1.54 -12.74 10.92
C GLU A 231 -2.26 -14.10 10.92
N VAL A 232 -2.11 -14.91 9.87
CA VAL A 232 -2.83 -16.19 9.74
C VAL A 232 -2.30 -17.26 10.68
N ASN A 233 -1.07 -17.12 11.19
CA ASN A 233 -0.47 -17.97 12.22
C ASN A 233 -0.57 -17.35 13.61
N ASN A 234 -1.70 -16.70 13.92
CA ASN A 234 -2.00 -16.13 15.23
C ASN A 234 -0.93 -15.14 15.72
N TRP A 235 -0.59 -14.17 14.87
CA TRP A 235 0.41 -13.13 15.14
C TRP A 235 1.79 -13.71 15.46
N SER A 236 2.26 -14.63 14.61
CA SER A 236 3.57 -15.27 14.77
C SER A 236 4.71 -14.23 14.84
N GLN A 237 5.48 -14.30 15.93
CA GLN A 237 6.66 -13.45 16.18
C GLN A 237 7.74 -13.65 15.11
N ASP A 238 8.00 -14.90 14.71
CA ASP A 238 9.02 -15.21 13.70
C ASP A 238 8.69 -14.56 12.35
N TYR A 239 7.45 -14.68 11.88
CA TYR A 239 7.02 -14.04 10.64
C TYR A 239 6.94 -12.51 10.75
N TYR A 240 6.59 -11.99 11.92
CA TYR A 240 6.63 -10.57 12.20
C TYR A 240 8.04 -9.99 12.03
N GLU A 241 9.04 -10.61 12.66
CA GLU A 241 10.43 -10.19 12.56
C GLU A 241 10.99 -10.36 11.14
N LYS A 242 10.62 -11.43 10.43
CA LYS A 242 10.94 -11.63 9.01
C LYS A 242 10.38 -10.52 8.13
N GLY A 243 9.13 -10.10 8.37
CA GLY A 243 8.51 -9.00 7.63
C GLY A 243 9.20 -7.66 7.87
N VAL A 244 9.54 -7.35 9.12
CA VAL A 244 10.29 -6.13 9.46
C VAL A 244 11.69 -6.15 8.82
N ARG A 245 12.41 -7.27 8.94
CA ARG A 245 13.73 -7.45 8.33
C ARG A 245 13.68 -7.24 6.82
N ALA A 246 12.79 -7.96 6.13
CA ALA A 246 12.63 -7.87 4.69
C ALA A 246 12.32 -6.44 4.23
N SER A 247 11.43 -5.73 4.95
CA SER A 247 11.12 -4.33 4.67
C SER A 247 12.34 -3.42 4.83
N MET A 248 13.14 -3.60 5.87
CA MET A 248 14.34 -2.79 6.09
C MET A 248 15.46 -3.08 5.10
N GLU A 249 15.65 -4.34 4.72
CA GLU A 249 16.63 -4.74 3.70
C GLU A 249 16.32 -4.09 2.35
N LYS A 250 15.04 -4.01 1.96
CA LYS A 250 14.58 -3.29 0.75
C LYS A 250 15.00 -1.81 0.76
N TRP A 251 15.00 -1.18 1.93
CA TRP A 251 15.44 0.20 2.09
C TRP A 251 16.97 0.36 2.22
N GLU A 252 17.74 -0.70 2.00
CA GLU A 252 19.21 -0.70 2.13
C GLU A 252 19.67 -0.25 3.53
N ILE A 253 18.92 -0.63 4.58
CA ILE A 253 19.32 -0.37 5.97
C ILE A 253 20.47 -1.31 6.34
N ALA A 254 21.48 -0.76 7.03
CA ALA A 254 22.64 -1.54 7.45
C ALA A 254 22.23 -2.69 8.40
N PRO A 255 22.77 -3.92 8.22
CA PRO A 255 22.33 -5.11 8.97
C PRO A 255 22.36 -4.97 10.50
N GLU A 256 23.31 -4.20 11.04
CA GLU A 256 23.42 -3.90 12.46
C GLU A 256 22.28 -3.00 12.97
N LYS A 257 21.83 -2.01 12.18
CA LYS A 257 20.67 -1.18 12.51
C LYS A 257 19.38 -1.99 12.45
N ILE A 258 19.25 -2.91 11.48
CA ILE A 258 18.11 -3.83 11.39
C ILE A 258 18.03 -4.71 12.64
N THR A 259 19.16 -5.32 13.01
CA THR A 259 19.24 -6.21 14.18
C THR A 259 18.94 -5.45 15.47
N ALA A 260 19.47 -4.24 15.64
CA ALA A 260 19.20 -3.40 16.79
C ALA A 260 17.71 -3.03 16.89
N TYR A 261 17.07 -2.68 15.77
CA TYR A 261 15.64 -2.35 15.75
C TYR A 261 14.77 -3.57 16.06
N ILE A 262 15.04 -4.72 15.46
CA ILE A 262 14.31 -5.97 15.72
C ILE A 262 14.38 -6.36 17.19
N ASN A 263 15.54 -6.21 17.84
CA ASN A 263 15.70 -6.49 19.27
C ASN A 263 14.87 -5.55 20.18
N GLN A 264 14.42 -4.41 19.66
CA GLN A 264 13.57 -3.44 20.38
C GLN A 264 12.10 -3.53 19.96
N LEU A 265 11.75 -4.40 19.00
CA LEU A 265 10.37 -4.54 18.57
C LEU A 265 9.49 -5.00 19.73
N PRO A 266 8.31 -4.38 19.93
CA PRO A 266 7.34 -4.92 20.85
C PRO A 266 6.83 -6.27 20.32
N VAL A 267 6.41 -7.15 21.24
CA VAL A 267 5.89 -8.49 20.92
C VAL A 267 4.79 -8.42 19.86
N ALA A 268 4.81 -9.38 18.95
CA ALA A 268 3.83 -9.54 17.90
C ALA A 268 2.41 -9.63 18.49
N ASN A 269 1.55 -8.76 17.98
CA ASN A 269 0.11 -8.76 18.17
C ASN A 269 -0.51 -8.04 16.97
N GLN A 270 -1.83 -8.06 16.88
CA GLN A 270 -2.56 -7.43 15.78
C GLN A 270 -2.08 -6.00 15.48
N LYS A 271 -2.04 -5.14 16.49
CA LYS A 271 -1.66 -3.73 16.35
C LYS A 271 -0.23 -3.59 15.81
N ASN A 272 0.72 -4.29 16.41
CA ASN A 272 2.13 -4.16 16.09
C ASN A 272 2.45 -4.71 14.68
N VAL A 273 1.95 -5.91 14.37
CA VAL A 273 2.16 -6.55 13.06
C VAL A 273 1.56 -5.69 11.95
N LEU A 274 0.33 -5.23 12.10
CA LEU A 274 -0.36 -4.47 11.06
C LEU A 274 0.17 -3.04 10.92
N THR A 275 0.66 -2.43 12.00
CA THR A 275 1.35 -1.11 11.92
C THR A 275 2.69 -1.25 11.18
N GLN A 276 3.45 -2.33 11.40
CA GLN A 276 4.67 -2.61 10.62
C GLN A 276 4.35 -2.92 9.16
N LYS A 277 3.27 -3.66 8.89
CA LYS A 277 2.77 -3.89 7.53
C LYS A 277 2.44 -2.56 6.84
N TYR A 278 1.77 -1.64 7.53
CA TYR A 278 1.49 -0.30 7.00
C TYR A 278 2.76 0.47 6.64
N ILE A 279 3.83 0.39 7.47
CA ILE A 279 5.12 1.01 7.15
C ILE A 279 5.76 0.36 5.91
N ALA A 280 5.71 -0.97 5.79
CA ALA A 280 6.27 -1.69 4.65
C ALA A 280 5.55 -1.33 3.34
N LEU A 281 4.22 -1.13 3.39
CA LEU A 281 3.39 -0.77 2.24
C LEU A 281 3.48 0.71 1.82
N PHE A 282 4.46 1.48 2.32
CA PHE A 282 4.58 2.92 2.03
C PHE A 282 4.55 3.24 0.52
N MET A 283 5.21 2.41 -0.30
CA MET A 283 5.25 2.55 -1.77
C MET A 283 4.14 1.76 -2.50
N GLN A 284 3.19 1.19 -1.76
CA GLN A 284 2.03 0.46 -2.26
C GLN A 284 0.72 1.04 -1.69
N PRO A 285 0.38 2.30 -2.04
CA PRO A 285 -0.65 3.07 -1.34
C PRO A 285 -2.06 2.46 -1.43
N TYR A 286 -2.38 1.79 -2.55
CA TYR A 286 -3.68 1.13 -2.71
C TYR A 286 -3.84 -0.07 -1.77
N GLU A 287 -2.76 -0.84 -1.57
CA GLU A 287 -2.73 -1.96 -0.63
C GLU A 287 -2.76 -1.45 0.80
N ALA A 288 -1.97 -0.42 1.12
CA ALA A 288 -1.98 0.23 2.44
C ALA A 288 -3.38 0.73 2.82
N TRP A 289 -4.09 1.38 1.90
CA TRP A 289 -5.45 1.86 2.15
C TRP A 289 -6.48 0.73 2.24
N ALA A 290 -6.31 -0.36 1.48
CA ALA A 290 -7.15 -1.54 1.61
C ALA A 290 -6.96 -2.22 2.98
N GLU A 291 -5.71 -2.41 3.42
CA GLU A 291 -5.41 -3.03 4.71
C GLU A 291 -5.82 -2.16 5.89
N TRP A 292 -5.66 -0.84 5.82
CA TRP A 292 -6.16 0.06 6.85
C TRP A 292 -7.70 -0.03 6.97
N ARG A 293 -8.44 -0.07 5.86
CA ARG A 293 -9.90 -0.25 5.88
C ARG A 293 -10.30 -1.63 6.42
N ARG A 294 -9.59 -2.69 6.03
CA ARG A 294 -9.87 -4.04 6.54
C ARG A 294 -9.66 -4.13 8.06
N THR A 295 -8.62 -3.47 8.59
CA THR A 295 -8.10 -3.77 9.93
C THR A 295 -8.20 -2.66 10.95
N GLY A 296 -8.32 -1.41 10.51
CA GLY A 296 -8.24 -0.21 11.34
C GLY A 296 -6.84 0.17 11.83
N TYR A 297 -5.80 -0.57 11.43
CA TYR A 297 -4.42 -0.28 11.81
C TYR A 297 -3.61 0.37 10.68
N PRO A 298 -2.79 1.38 11.00
CA PRO A 298 -2.52 1.86 12.36
C PRO A 298 -3.65 2.77 12.88
N ASP A 299 -3.84 2.76 14.20
CA ASP A 299 -4.90 3.49 14.91
C ASP A 299 -4.51 4.94 15.27
N ILE A 300 -3.46 5.46 14.61
CA ILE A 300 -2.87 6.79 14.84
C ILE A 300 -3.31 7.84 13.81
N LEU A 301 -4.08 7.44 12.79
CA LEU A 301 -4.52 8.38 11.74
C LEU A 301 -5.51 9.39 12.32
N ILE A 302 -5.32 10.65 11.96
CA ILE A 302 -6.20 11.77 12.30
C ILE A 302 -7.44 11.66 11.42
N LYS A 303 -8.57 11.44 12.09
CA LYS A 303 -9.90 11.36 11.46
C LYS A 303 -10.55 12.74 11.40
N PRO A 304 -11.60 12.95 10.58
CA PRO A 304 -12.41 14.17 10.65
C PRO A 304 -12.84 14.51 12.10
N GLY A 305 -12.68 15.76 12.50
CA GLY A 305 -12.88 16.22 13.88
C GLY A 305 -11.73 15.92 14.85
N GLY A 306 -10.73 15.13 14.43
CA GLY A 306 -9.53 14.84 15.20
C GLY A 306 -8.60 16.04 15.31
N THR A 307 -7.75 16.04 16.35
CA THR A 307 -6.73 17.07 16.56
C THR A 307 -5.40 16.60 15.99
N GLY A 308 -4.77 17.43 15.16
CA GLY A 308 -3.41 17.25 14.69
C GLY A 308 -2.47 18.34 15.20
N THR A 309 -1.18 18.16 14.95
CA THR A 309 -0.12 19.12 15.29
C THR A 309 0.47 19.77 14.03
N LEU A 310 0.77 21.06 14.13
CA LEU A 310 1.48 21.85 13.13
C LEU A 310 2.99 21.67 13.29
N ILE A 311 3.74 21.98 12.24
CA ILE A 311 5.21 22.14 12.30
C ILE A 311 5.51 23.48 12.97
N ASN A 312 4.91 24.55 12.45
CA ASN A 312 5.10 25.92 12.92
C ASN A 312 3.84 26.43 13.62
N PRO A 313 3.97 27.10 14.78
CA PRO A 313 2.82 27.65 15.49
C PRO A 313 2.15 28.76 14.69
N VAL A 314 0.82 28.78 14.68
CA VAL A 314 0.02 29.87 14.09
C VAL A 314 -0.85 30.45 15.19
N GLN A 315 -0.78 31.78 15.36
CA GLN A 315 -1.48 32.47 16.46
C GLN A 315 -1.19 31.83 17.84
N ASN A 316 0.09 31.50 18.09
CA ASN A 316 0.57 30.82 19.32
C ASN A 316 -0.03 29.43 19.57
N THR A 317 -0.64 28.80 18.56
CA THR A 317 -1.22 27.47 18.66
C THR A 317 -0.47 26.49 17.76
N LEU A 318 -0.09 25.33 18.30
CA LEU A 318 0.57 24.23 17.57
C LEU A 318 -0.39 23.13 17.12
N THR A 319 -1.68 23.28 17.39
CA THR A 319 -2.69 22.28 17.07
C THR A 319 -3.71 22.81 16.08
N TYR A 320 -4.39 21.91 15.39
CA TYR A 320 -5.53 22.20 14.54
C TYR A 320 -6.56 21.07 14.64
N THR A 321 -7.81 21.37 14.31
CA THR A 321 -8.86 20.36 14.14
C THR A 321 -9.01 20.05 12.66
N PHE A 322 -8.97 18.78 12.27
CA PHE A 322 -9.23 18.37 10.90
C PHE A 322 -10.71 18.59 10.55
N ALA A 323 -10.99 19.65 9.80
CA ALA A 323 -12.30 19.91 9.22
C ALA A 323 -12.35 19.36 7.78
N PRO A 324 -13.19 18.33 7.49
CA PRO A 324 -13.28 17.78 6.15
C PRO A 324 -14.01 18.76 5.21
N LEU A 325 -13.63 18.78 3.94
CA LEU A 325 -14.26 19.63 2.91
C LEU A 325 -15.66 19.18 2.50
N VAL A 326 -15.98 17.91 2.80
CA VAL A 326 -17.28 17.30 2.59
C VAL A 326 -17.74 16.73 3.93
N ASN A 327 -19.07 16.58 4.10
CA ASN A 327 -19.63 16.12 5.37
C ASN A 327 -19.29 14.64 5.63
N LEU A 328 -18.14 14.40 6.25
CA LEU A 328 -17.60 13.10 6.61
C LEU A 328 -17.27 13.09 8.10
N THR A 329 -17.61 11.99 8.77
CA THR A 329 -17.23 11.75 10.17
C THR A 329 -16.06 10.77 10.29
N GLU A 330 -15.68 10.12 9.19
CA GLU A 330 -14.63 9.10 9.11
C GLU A 330 -13.82 9.28 7.81
N ILE A 331 -12.66 8.64 7.73
CA ILE A 331 -11.88 8.56 6.48
C ILE A 331 -12.72 7.80 5.42
N PRO A 332 -12.73 8.23 4.13
CA PRO A 332 -13.48 7.55 3.09
C PRO A 332 -13.23 6.03 3.04
N ALA A 333 -14.31 5.26 3.00
CA ALA A 333 -14.31 3.80 2.87
C ALA A 333 -14.14 3.34 1.42
N ARG A 334 -14.48 4.21 0.45
CA ARG A 334 -14.31 3.94 -0.99
C ARG A 334 -14.30 5.23 -1.81
N LEU A 335 -13.96 5.09 -3.09
CA LEU A 335 -14.26 6.10 -4.10
C LEU A 335 -15.66 5.85 -4.67
N ILE A 336 -16.33 6.94 -5.04
CA ILE A 336 -17.60 6.90 -5.78
C ILE A 336 -17.38 6.37 -7.21
N TYR A 337 -18.45 5.94 -7.87
CA TYR A 337 -18.34 5.51 -9.27
C TYR A 337 -17.92 6.69 -10.16
N PRO A 338 -17.08 6.46 -11.19
CA PRO A 338 -16.61 7.52 -12.08
C PRO A 338 -17.77 8.15 -12.85
N ALA A 339 -17.65 9.45 -13.18
CA ALA A 339 -18.68 10.22 -13.87
C ALA A 339 -19.18 9.52 -15.14
N ASP A 340 -18.26 8.98 -15.95
CA ASP A 340 -18.59 8.24 -17.18
C ASP A 340 -19.54 7.07 -16.95
N SER A 341 -19.43 6.36 -15.83
CA SER A 341 -20.38 5.27 -15.49
C SER A 341 -21.78 5.80 -15.18
N GLN A 342 -21.88 7.00 -14.61
CA GLN A 342 -23.14 7.65 -14.25
C GLN A 342 -23.88 8.19 -15.49
N GLU A 343 -23.12 8.54 -16.53
CA GLU A 343 -23.62 9.10 -17.79
C GLU A 343 -23.85 8.01 -18.84
N LEU A 344 -22.83 7.20 -19.14
CA LEU A 344 -22.83 6.26 -20.25
C LEU A 344 -23.43 4.89 -19.89
N ASN A 345 -23.34 4.48 -18.62
CA ASN A 345 -23.88 3.20 -18.14
C ASN A 345 -24.90 3.40 -17.00
N ARG A 346 -25.70 4.46 -17.10
CA ARG A 346 -26.57 4.98 -16.03
C ARG A 346 -27.46 3.93 -15.37
N LYS A 347 -28.09 3.06 -16.16
CA LYS A 347 -29.00 2.01 -15.63
C LYS A 347 -28.25 1.05 -14.71
N GLN A 348 -27.09 0.55 -15.13
CA GLN A 348 -26.32 -0.41 -14.34
C GLN A 348 -25.64 0.27 -13.16
N TYR A 349 -25.20 1.52 -13.32
CA TYR A 349 -24.72 2.36 -12.22
C TYR A 349 -25.79 2.53 -11.13
N LEU A 350 -27.02 2.92 -11.47
CA LEU A 350 -28.09 3.12 -10.49
C LEU A 350 -28.40 1.83 -9.73
N GLN A 351 -28.42 0.69 -10.42
CA GLN A 351 -28.61 -0.61 -9.78
C GLN A 351 -27.46 -0.93 -8.82
N ALA A 352 -26.21 -0.72 -9.24
CA ALA A 352 -25.02 -0.97 -8.42
C ALA A 352 -24.99 -0.06 -7.18
N SER A 353 -25.31 1.21 -7.36
CA SER A 353 -25.45 2.21 -6.30
C SER A 353 -26.52 1.80 -5.28
N GLN A 354 -27.71 1.39 -5.74
CA GLN A 354 -28.78 0.94 -4.85
C GLN A 354 -28.40 -0.31 -4.06
N ASN A 355 -27.72 -1.28 -4.68
CA ASN A 355 -27.32 -2.53 -4.04
C ASN A 355 -26.40 -2.35 -2.83
N ILE A 356 -25.68 -1.23 -2.75
CA ILE A 356 -24.77 -0.90 -1.65
C ILE A 356 -25.33 0.19 -0.72
N GLY A 357 -26.58 0.62 -0.90
CA GLY A 357 -27.19 1.67 -0.07
C GLY A 357 -26.86 3.11 -0.50
N GLY A 358 -26.44 3.29 -1.75
CA GLY A 358 -26.12 4.56 -2.40
C GLY A 358 -24.64 4.72 -2.73
N ASP A 359 -24.32 5.65 -3.64
CA ASP A 359 -22.94 5.93 -4.04
C ASP A 359 -22.30 6.99 -3.14
N LYS A 360 -21.93 6.58 -1.92
CA LYS A 360 -21.33 7.47 -0.91
C LYS A 360 -19.91 7.03 -0.57
N LEU A 361 -19.03 8.01 -0.31
CA LEU A 361 -17.66 7.78 0.18
C LEU A 361 -17.61 6.94 1.48
N THR A 362 -18.66 6.98 2.29
CA THR A 362 -18.80 6.25 3.56
C THR A 362 -19.38 4.84 3.41
N THR A 363 -19.74 4.42 2.19
CA THR A 363 -20.30 3.09 1.97
C THR A 363 -19.19 2.06 2.00
N LYS A 364 -19.20 1.19 3.02
CA LYS A 364 -18.18 0.16 3.21
C LYS A 364 -18.24 -0.90 2.12
N LEU A 365 -17.06 -1.40 1.73
CA LEU A 365 -16.93 -2.57 0.86
C LEU A 365 -17.20 -3.84 1.65
N ILE A 366 -17.44 -4.97 0.98
CA ILE A 366 -17.88 -6.20 1.67
C ILE A 366 -16.87 -6.71 2.71
N TRP A 367 -15.59 -6.42 2.51
CA TRP A 367 -14.48 -6.82 3.39
C TRP A 367 -14.00 -5.69 4.31
N ASP A 368 -14.56 -4.50 4.17
CA ASP A 368 -14.23 -3.34 4.98
C ASP A 368 -14.97 -3.44 6.31
N THR A 369 -14.30 -3.99 7.33
CA THR A 369 -14.88 -4.34 8.62
C THR A 369 -14.56 -3.33 9.74
N ASN A 370 -13.75 -2.31 9.48
CA ASN A 370 -13.37 -1.27 10.46
C ASN A 370 -14.38 -0.13 10.50
#